data_AF-A0A937VIR2-F1
#
_entry.id   AF-A0A937VIR2-F1
#
_cell.length_a   1.000
_cell.length_b   1.000
_cell.length_c   1.000
_cell.angle_alpha   90.00
_cell.angle_beta   90.00
_cell.angle_gamma   90.00
#
_symmetry.space_group_name_H-M   'P 1'
#
loop_
_entity.id
_entity.type
_entity.pdbx_description
1 polymer ?
#
loop_
_entity_poly.entity_id
_entity_poly.type
_entity_poly.pdbx_seq_one_letter_code
_entity_poly.pdbx_strand_id
1 'polypeptide(L)' 'MQAPTLQGVVLAAGLSSRMGALKPLLPVGGLPAVVRSSRAFTDIGVEPLVVLGYQAARI' A
#
# COMPACT_ATOMS: atom_id res chain seq x y z
N MET A 1 -27.38 -5.27 17.25
CA MET A 1 -26.69 -4.20 16.48
C MET A 1 -25.35 -4.75 16.05
N GLN A 2 -25.00 -4.69 14.76
CA GLN A 2 -23.65 -5.06 14.31
C GLN A 2 -22.67 -3.94 14.69
N ALA A 3 -21.48 -4.33 15.13
CA ALA A 3 -20.38 -3.38 15.29
C ALA A 3 -20.04 -2.76 13.92
N PRO A 4 -19.64 -1.48 13.87
CA PRO A 4 -19.19 -0.87 12.62
C PRO A 4 -17.99 -1.64 12.06
N THR A 5 -17.95 -1.84 10.74
CA THR A 5 -16.84 -2.48 10.05
C THR A 5 -15.80 -1.44 9.66
N LEU A 6 -14.52 -1.76 9.85
CA LEU A 6 -13.39 -0.91 9.46
C LEU A 6 -12.82 -1.43 8.14
N GLN A 7 -12.67 -0.57 7.14
CA GLN A 7 -12.05 -0.90 5.85
C GLN A 7 -10.74 -0.14 5.67
N GLY A 8 -9.76 -0.79 5.05
CA GLY A 8 -8.45 -0.22 4.74
C GLY A 8 -8.29 0.09 3.26
N VAL A 9 -7.66 1.22 2.95
CA VAL A 9 -7.27 1.57 1.57
C VAL A 9 -5.82 2.04 1.56
N VAL A 10 -5.02 1.46 0.67
CA VAL A 10 -3.61 1.85 0.45
C VAL A 10 -3.47 2.44 -0.95
N LEU A 11 -3.17 3.74 -1.02
CA LEU A 11 -2.98 4.44 -2.30
C LEU A 11 -1.54 4.24 -2.80
N ALA A 12 -1.36 3.35 -3.77
CA ALA A 12 -0.07 2.91 -4.30
C ALA A 12 0.08 3.19 -5.81
N ALA A 13 -0.52 4.28 -6.31
CA ALA A 13 -0.63 4.55 -7.74
C ALA A 13 0.54 5.36 -8.37
N GLY A 14 1.52 5.80 -7.58
CA GLY A 14 2.43 6.89 -7.97
C GLY A 14 3.89 6.51 -8.21
N LEU A 15 4.51 7.18 -9.19
CA LEU A 15 5.96 7.33 -9.28
C LEU A 15 6.47 8.29 -8.20
N SER A 16 7.66 8.03 -7.63
CA SER A 16 8.40 9.03 -6.86
C SER A 16 9.29 9.82 -7.83
N SER A 17 8.78 10.92 -8.41
CA SER A 17 9.53 11.69 -9.43
C SER A 17 10.90 12.18 -8.94
N ARG A 18 11.04 12.46 -7.64
CA ARG A 18 12.31 12.85 -7.01
C ARG A 18 13.33 11.70 -6.96
N MET A 19 12.85 10.46 -6.91
CA MET A 19 13.70 9.26 -6.79
C MET A 19 13.76 8.46 -8.10
N GLY A 20 13.01 8.86 -9.13
CA GLY A 20 12.95 8.16 -10.42
C GLY A 20 12.43 6.71 -10.35
N ALA A 21 11.76 6.33 -9.26
CA ALA A 21 11.35 4.94 -8.99
C ALA A 21 9.89 4.85 -8.55
N LEU A 22 9.25 3.70 -8.79
CA LEU A 22 7.87 3.44 -8.36
C LEU A 22 7.80 3.51 -6.84
N LYS A 23 7.06 4.50 -6.31
CA LYS A 23 6.97 4.72 -4.85
C LYS A 23 6.54 3.47 -4.07
N PRO A 24 5.57 2.66 -4.55
CA PRO A 24 5.16 1.42 -3.88
C PRO A 24 6.29 0.43 -3.63
N LEU A 25 7.30 0.41 -4.52
CA LEU A 25 8.42 -0.53 -4.49
C LEU A 25 9.65 0.02 -3.78
N LEU A 26 9.65 1.29 -3.38
CA LEU A 26 10.76 1.86 -2.62
C LEU A 26 10.93 1.11 -1.29
N PRO A 27 12.17 0.73 -0.91
CA PRO A 27 12.39 -0.02 0.31
C PRO A 27 12.24 0.88 1.55
N VAL A 28 11.48 0.39 2.54
CA VAL A 28 11.35 0.98 3.87
C VAL A 28 11.52 -0.13 4.90
N GLY A 29 12.63 -0.12 5.65
CA GLY A 29 12.95 -1.19 6.59
C GLY A 29 13.12 -2.57 5.92
N GLY A 30 13.68 -2.60 4.70
CA GLY A 30 13.90 -3.83 3.93
C GLY A 30 12.68 -4.38 3.18
N LEU A 31 11.52 -3.73 3.28
CA LEU A 31 10.28 -4.14 2.59
C LEU A 31 9.85 -3.08 1.57
N PRO A 32 9.19 -3.46 0.46
CA PRO A 32 8.48 -2.50 -0.38
C PRO A 32 7.51 -1.66 0.46
N ALA A 33 7.46 -0.35 0.21
CA ALA A 33 6.62 0.57 0.96
C ALA A 33 5.13 0.15 0.97
N VAL A 34 4.63 -0.41 -0.14
CA VAL A 34 3.26 -0.94 -0.21
C VAL A 34 3.06 -2.13 0.71
N VAL A 35 3.99 -3.08 0.77
CA VAL A 35 3.94 -4.25 1.67
C VAL A 35 3.97 -3.80 3.12
N ARG A 36 4.89 -2.89 3.46
CA ARG A 36 4.98 -2.35 4.82
C ARG A 36 3.69 -1.64 5.25
N SER A 37 3.07 -0.89 4.33
CA SER A 37 1.82 -0.18 4.60
C SER A 37 0.65 -1.16 4.75
N SER A 38 0.53 -2.15 3.88
CA SER A 38 -0.52 -3.18 3.95
C SER A 38 -0.43 -4.00 5.24
N ARG A 39 0.79 -4.31 5.72
CA ARG A 39 0.98 -5.04 6.99
C ARG A 39 0.33 -4.34 8.18
N ALA A 40 0.39 -3.01 8.24
CA ALA A 40 -0.24 -2.26 9.33
C ALA A 40 -1.76 -2.46 9.41
N PHE A 41 -2.43 -2.73 8.27
CA PHE A 41 -3.85 -3.09 8.26
C PHE A 41 -4.07 -4.55 8.66
N THR A 42 -3.28 -5.48 8.11
CA THR A 42 -3.43 -6.90 8.42
C THR A 42 -3.11 -7.22 9.88
N ASP A 43 -2.17 -6.49 10.49
CA ASP A 43 -1.80 -6.63 11.91
C ASP A 43 -2.96 -6.29 12.87
N ILE A 44 -3.95 -5.51 12.41
CA ILE A 44 -5.18 -5.20 13.16
C ILE A 44 -6.41 -5.95 12.64
N GLY A 45 -6.22 -6.96 11.77
CA GLY A 45 -7.30 -7.77 11.22
C GLY A 45 -8.12 -7.09 10.13
N VAL A 46 -7.59 -6.04 9.48
CA VAL A 46 -8.24 -5.35 8.36
C VAL A 46 -7.54 -5.74 7.06
N GLU A 47 -8.30 -6.28 6.10
CA GLU A 47 -7.79 -6.54 4.75
C GLU A 47 -7.79 -5.22 3.94
N PRO A 48 -6.62 -4.72 3.48
CA PRO A 48 -6.56 -3.47 2.76
C PRO A 48 -6.86 -3.64 1.26
N LEU A 49 -7.65 -2.72 0.70
CA LEU A 49 -7.75 -2.55 -0.76
C LEU A 49 -6.57 -1.69 -1.25
N VAL A 50 -5.70 -2.29 -2.06
CA VAL A 50 -4.55 -1.58 -2.65
C VAL A 50 -4.94 -0.98 -3.99
N VAL A 51 -4.84 0.34 -4.12
CA VAL A 51 -5.12 1.07 -5.37
C VAL A 51 -3.82 1.26 -6.14
N LEU A 52 -3.75 0.68 -7.34
CA LEU A 52 -2.63 0.81 -8.26
C LEU A 52 -2.91 1.90 -9.32
N GLY A 53 -1.89 2.22 -10.13
CA GLY A 53 -2.00 3.26 -11.16
C GLY A 53 -0.82 3.27 -12.12
N TYR A 54 0.03 4.30 -12.06
CA TYR A 54 1.15 4.47 -12.98
C TYR A 54 2.04 3.22 -13.01
N GLN A 55 2.13 2.60 -14.18
CA GLN A 55 2.84 1.34 -14.40
C GLN A 55 2.42 0.20 -13.45
N ALA A 56 1.11 0.08 -13.17
CA ALA A 56 0.55 -0.95 -12.28
C ALA A 56 1.04 -2.37 -12.55
N ALA A 57 1.28 -2.75 -13.81
CA ALA A 57 1.79 -4.07 -14.17
C ALA A 57 3.20 -4.39 -13.63
N ARG A 58 3.92 -3.40 -13.08
CA ARG A 58 5.25 -3.55 -12.47
C ARG A 58 5.22 -3.58 -10.94
N ILE A 59 4.05 -3.39 -10.33
CA ILE A 59 3.84 -3.37 -8.87
C ILE A 59 3.25 -4.71 -8.47
#